data_AF-A0A6J5VYJ0-F1
#
_entry.id   AF-A0A6J5VYJ0-F1
#
_cell.length_a   1.000
_cell.length_b   1.000
_cell.length_c   1.000
_cell.angle_alpha   90.00
_cell.angle_beta   90.00
_cell.angle_gamma   90.00
#
_symmetry.space_group_name_H-M   'P 1'
#
loop_
_entity.id
_entity.type
_entity.pdbx_description
1 polymer ?
#
loop_
_entity_poly.entity_id
_entity_poly.type
_entity_poly.pdbx_seq_one_letter_code
_entity_poly.pdbx_strand_id
1 'polypeptide(L)'
;MTSEPFRTNIGYLGESGGRLHLVRTCRPSSIHFTVFEMKDDRSGWLVKCQSDFGDLVACFPRMGRVAHGPYQFNLMNLFEGEREEDLNIVLKIPGAVVQYNAKDKTSRKLRGLPRGCVYKKFRWRCRT
;
A
#
# COMPACT_ATOMS: atom_id res chain seq x y z
N MET A 1 -28.03 -14.95 3.50
CA MET A 1 -26.55 -14.98 3.49
C MET A 1 -26.03 -13.57 3.67
N THR A 2 -25.93 -13.11 4.91
CA THR A 2 -25.34 -11.81 5.25
C THR A 2 -23.85 -12.01 5.41
N SER A 3 -23.07 -11.58 4.42
CA SER A 3 -21.62 -11.50 4.54
C SER A 3 -21.29 -10.53 5.68
N GLU A 4 -20.57 -10.99 6.70
CA GLU A 4 -19.97 -10.10 7.68
C GLU A 4 -19.20 -9.00 6.96
N PRO A 5 -19.26 -7.73 7.42
CA PRO A 5 -18.50 -6.66 6.79
C PRO A 5 -17.02 -6.98 6.98
N PHE A 6 -16.38 -7.51 5.93
CA PHE A 6 -14.94 -7.68 5.88
C PHE A 6 -14.31 -6.30 6.13
N ARG A 7 -13.84 -6.07 7.37
CA ARG A 7 -13.18 -4.82 7.78
C ARG A 7 -12.03 -4.56 6.83
N THR A 8 -12.27 -3.76 5.80
CA THR A 8 -11.21 -3.44 4.86
C THR A 8 -10.34 -2.37 5.48
N ASN A 9 -9.03 -2.63 5.52
CA ASN A 9 -8.09 -1.68 6.09
C ASN A 9 -7.70 -0.67 5.00
N ILE A 10 -7.94 0.62 5.27
CA ILE A 10 -7.39 1.69 4.47
C ILE A 10 -5.90 1.76 4.77
N GLY A 11 -5.08 1.42 3.77
CA GLY A 11 -3.62 1.43 3.87
C GLY A 11 -3.03 2.81 3.56
N TYR A 12 -3.67 3.57 2.67
CA TYR A 12 -3.26 4.92 2.28
C TYR A 12 -4.45 5.70 1.73
N LEU A 13 -4.50 7.01 2.02
CA LEU A 13 -5.39 7.98 1.39
C LEU A 13 -4.58 9.26 1.18
N GLY A 14 -4.45 9.73 -0.06
CA GLY A 14 -3.66 10.91 -0.37
C GLY A 14 -3.76 11.34 -1.82
N GLU A 15 -3.38 12.59 -2.08
CA GLU A 15 -3.42 13.20 -3.41
C GLU A 15 -2.07 13.02 -4.12
N SER A 16 -2.13 12.74 -5.42
CA SER A 16 -0.98 12.79 -6.33
C SER A 16 -1.46 13.17 -7.72
N GLY A 17 -0.74 14.08 -8.40
CA GLY A 17 -1.09 14.53 -9.75
C GLY A 17 -2.46 15.20 -9.86
N GLY A 18 -2.94 15.86 -8.79
CA GLY A 18 -4.27 16.47 -8.74
C GLY A 18 -5.42 15.48 -8.52
N ARG A 19 -5.12 14.18 -8.36
CA ARG A 19 -6.12 13.12 -8.19
C ARG A 19 -5.99 12.47 -6.82
N LEU A 20 -7.14 12.24 -6.17
CA LEU A 20 -7.20 11.61 -4.86
C LEU A 20 -7.18 10.09 -5.00
N HIS A 21 -6.23 9.45 -4.32
CA HIS A 21 -6.01 8.02 -4.37
C HIS A 21 -6.25 7.35 -3.02
N LEU A 22 -6.80 6.14 -3.08
CA LEU A 22 -7.06 5.29 -1.92
C LEU A 22 -6.46 3.91 -2.17
N VAL A 23 -5.64 3.41 -1.24
CA VAL A 23 -5.14 2.04 -1.28
C VAL A 23 -5.81 1.22 -0.19
N ARG A 24 -6.50 0.16 -0.59
CA ARG A 24 -7.09 -0.83 0.32
C ARG A 24 -6.20 -2.06 0.34
N THR A 25 -5.84 -2.52 1.54
CA THR A 25 -5.14 -3.80 1.73
C THR A 25 -6.10 -4.82 2.32
N CYS A 26 -6.11 -6.04 1.77
CA CYS A 26 -6.98 -7.11 2.26
C CYS A 26 -6.40 -7.70 3.54
N ARG A 27 -7.04 -7.43 4.70
CA ARG A 27 -6.64 -7.89 6.05
C ARG A 27 -5.21 -7.46 6.46
N PRO A 28 -4.85 -7.44 7.76
CA PRO A 28 -3.46 -7.19 8.19
C PRO A 28 -2.47 -8.24 7.66
N SER A 29 -3.01 -9.34 7.16
CA SER A 29 -2.34 -10.59 6.88
C SER A 29 -2.12 -10.79 5.37
N SER A 30 -2.80 -10.06 4.48
CA SER A 30 -2.55 -10.24 3.04
C SER A 30 -1.59 -9.22 2.46
N ILE A 31 -0.94 -9.65 1.37
CA ILE A 31 -0.09 -8.84 0.50
C ILE A 31 -0.87 -8.23 -0.66
N HIS A 32 -2.16 -8.58 -0.81
CA HIS A 32 -3.01 -8.06 -1.87
C HIS A 32 -3.47 -6.65 -1.53
N PHE A 33 -3.48 -5.80 -2.55
CA PHE A 33 -3.97 -4.46 -2.46
C PHE A 33 -4.80 -4.09 -3.69
N THR A 34 -5.64 -3.08 -3.53
CA THR A 34 -6.37 -2.44 -4.62
C THR A 34 -6.20 -0.94 -4.50
N VAL A 35 -5.82 -0.31 -5.60
CA VAL A 35 -5.72 1.14 -5.73
C VAL A 35 -6.98 1.66 -6.38
N PHE A 36 -7.55 2.67 -5.76
CA PHE A 36 -8.67 3.43 -6.26
C PHE A 36 -8.26 4.86 -6.53
N GLU A 37 -8.83 5.44 -7.57
CA GLU A 37 -8.78 6.87 -7.87
C GLU A 37 -10.18 7.45 -7.73
N MET A 38 -10.32 8.62 -7.10
CA MET A 38 -11.57 9.34 -7.05
C MET A 38 -11.88 9.93 -8.43
N LYS A 39 -13.12 9.76 -8.91
CA LYS A 39 -13.60 10.44 -10.11
C LYS A 39 -13.52 11.96 -9.97
N ASP A 40 -13.38 12.66 -11.10
CA ASP A 40 -13.28 14.12 -11.15
C ASP A 40 -14.53 14.81 -10.56
N ASP A 41 -15.71 14.24 -10.82
CA ASP A 41 -17.00 14.69 -10.26
C ASP A 41 -17.18 14.32 -8.78
N ARG A 42 -16.21 13.62 -8.20
CA ARG A 42 -16.20 13.06 -6.84
C ARG A 42 -17.41 12.18 -6.51
N SER A 43 -18.07 11.60 -7.53
CA SER A 43 -19.24 10.73 -7.36
C SER A 43 -18.88 9.33 -6.90
N GLY A 44 -17.60 8.95 -6.95
CA GLY A 44 -17.16 7.63 -6.50
C GLY A 44 -15.72 7.31 -6.85
N TRP A 45 -15.37 6.04 -6.66
CA TRP A 45 -14.02 5.51 -6.79
C TRP A 45 -13.92 4.58 -8.00
N LEU A 46 -12.90 4.78 -8.84
CA LEU A 46 -12.52 3.91 -9.96
C LEU A 46 -11.36 3.01 -9.56
N VAL A 47 -11.40 1.74 -9.95
CA VAL A 47 -10.29 0.81 -9.73
C VAL A 47 -9.20 1.08 -10.74
N LYS A 48 -8.01 1.47 -10.29
CA LYS A 48 -6.83 1.66 -11.15
C LYS A 48 -5.97 0.42 -11.25
N CYS A 49 -5.78 -0.28 -10.12
CA CYS A 49 -4.88 -1.42 -10.04
C CYS A 49 -5.34 -2.42 -8.97
N GLN A 50 -5.24 -3.71 -9.31
CA GLN A 50 -5.34 -4.81 -8.36
C GLN A 50 -4.08 -5.67 -8.49
N SER A 51 -3.34 -5.83 -7.41
CA SER A 51 -2.07 -6.56 -7.41
C SER A 51 -1.73 -7.02 -6.00
N ASP A 52 -0.53 -7.55 -5.83
CA ASP A 52 0.02 -7.98 -4.55
C ASP A 52 1.51 -7.65 -4.41
N PHE A 53 2.00 -7.70 -3.17
CA PHE A 53 3.40 -7.45 -2.83
C PHE A 53 4.26 -8.73 -2.80
N GLY A 54 3.89 -9.80 -3.51
CA GLY A 54 4.60 -11.09 -3.49
C GLY A 54 6.07 -10.95 -3.90
N ASP A 55 6.31 -10.29 -5.04
CA ASP A 55 7.66 -10.04 -5.55
C ASP A 55 8.47 -9.16 -4.58
N LEU A 56 7.81 -8.17 -3.98
CA LEU A 56 8.42 -7.31 -2.97
C LEU A 56 8.82 -8.09 -1.71
N VAL A 57 7.97 -9.03 -1.26
CA VAL A 57 8.28 -9.91 -0.11
C VAL A 57 9.46 -10.84 -0.43
N ALA A 58 9.56 -11.34 -1.66
CA ALA A 58 10.69 -12.16 -2.10
C ALA A 58 12.00 -11.35 -2.11
N CYS A 59 11.99 -10.11 -2.59
CA CYS A 59 13.15 -9.22 -2.57
C CYS A 59 13.53 -8.73 -1.16
N PHE A 60 12.54 -8.60 -0.27
CA PHE A 60 12.74 -8.12 1.09
C PHE A 60 12.13 -9.07 2.13
N PRO A 61 12.76 -10.23 2.41
CA PRO A 61 12.21 -11.25 3.32
C PRO A 61 11.89 -10.75 4.73
N ARG A 62 12.52 -9.64 5.16
CA ARG A 62 12.24 -8.98 6.44
C ARG A 62 10.85 -8.34 6.52
N MET A 63 10.19 -8.11 5.40
CA MET A 63 8.77 -7.75 5.34
C MET A 63 7.85 -8.91 5.73
N GLY A 64 8.37 -10.13 5.61
CA GLY A 64 7.66 -11.37 5.87
C GLY A 64 7.10 -11.43 7.29
N ARG A 65 6.12 -12.31 7.45
CA ARG A 65 5.44 -12.49 8.73
C ARG A 65 6.34 -13.22 9.71
N VAL A 66 6.40 -12.73 10.93
CA VAL A 66 6.88 -13.52 12.06
C VAL A 66 5.70 -14.36 12.55
N ALA A 67 5.77 -15.68 12.34
CA ALA A 67 4.68 -16.63 12.64
C ALA A 67 3.32 -16.20 12.01
N HIS A 68 2.25 -16.15 12.80
CA HIS A 68 0.90 -15.73 12.35
C HIS A 68 0.70 -14.20 12.32
N GLY A 69 1.77 -13.41 12.48
CA GLY A 69 1.74 -11.95 12.50
C GLY A 69 1.42 -11.29 11.15
N PRO A 70 1.15 -9.97 11.10
CA PRO A 70 0.94 -9.23 9.86
C PRO A 70 2.25 -9.04 9.09
N TYR A 71 2.14 -8.75 7.78
CA TYR A 71 3.28 -8.27 7.00
C TYR A 71 3.72 -6.88 7.48
N GLN A 72 5.02 -6.61 7.44
CA GLN A 72 5.59 -5.37 7.97
C GLN A 72 5.84 -4.37 6.84
N PHE A 73 4.87 -3.51 6.54
CA PHE A 73 5.03 -2.40 5.59
C PHE A 73 4.03 -1.26 5.84
N ASN A 74 4.43 -0.02 5.59
CA ASN A 74 3.54 1.14 5.62
C ASN A 74 3.54 1.80 4.25
N LEU A 75 2.35 2.03 3.69
CA LEU A 75 2.20 2.79 2.46
C LEU A 75 2.40 4.26 2.80
N MET A 76 3.38 4.89 2.16
CA MET A 76 3.77 6.27 2.45
C MET A 76 3.25 7.24 1.39
N ASN A 77 3.35 6.84 0.13
CA ASN A 77 2.94 7.66 -1.01
C ASN A 77 2.63 6.76 -2.22
N LEU A 78 1.95 7.34 -3.19
CA LEU A 78 1.66 6.74 -4.48
C LEU A 78 1.73 7.83 -5.54
N PHE A 79 2.32 7.51 -6.69
CA PHE A 79 2.37 8.42 -7.83
C PHE A 79 2.36 7.63 -9.14
N GLU A 80 1.91 8.28 -10.19
CA GLU A 80 1.95 7.72 -11.53
C GLU A 80 3.33 7.96 -12.17
N GLY A 81 3.77 6.97 -12.95
CA GLY A 81 4.94 7.05 -13.80
C GLY A 81 4.59 7.70 -15.13
N GLU A 82 5.47 7.50 -16.12
CA GLU A 82 5.33 8.18 -17.42
C GLU A 82 4.15 7.67 -18.25
N ARG A 83 3.67 6.46 -17.95
CA ARG A 83 2.53 5.83 -18.64
C ARG A 83 1.33 5.80 -17.71
N GLU A 84 0.14 5.93 -18.28
CA GLU A 84 -1.13 6.02 -17.54
C GLU A 84 -1.41 4.82 -16.60
N GLU A 85 -0.83 3.65 -16.89
CA GLU A 85 -0.95 2.43 -16.09
C GLU A 85 0.24 2.18 -15.16
N ASP A 86 1.27 3.03 -15.23
CA ASP A 86 2.51 2.85 -14.49
C ASP A 86 2.36 3.41 -13.08
N LEU A 87 1.90 2.58 -12.14
CA LEU A 87 1.63 3.01 -10.79
C LEU A 87 2.77 2.66 -9.83
N ASN A 88 3.36 3.69 -9.23
CA ASN A 88 4.49 3.57 -8.32
C ASN A 88 4.05 3.81 -6.88
N ILE A 89 4.39 2.86 -6.01
CA ILE A 89 4.02 2.85 -4.61
C ILE A 89 5.28 3.00 -3.76
N VAL A 90 5.28 3.95 -2.83
CA VAL A 90 6.37 4.12 -1.87
C VAL A 90 5.98 3.44 -0.56
N LEU A 91 6.78 2.45 -0.15
CA LEU A 91 6.59 1.71 1.08
C LEU A 91 7.74 1.95 2.05
N LYS A 92 7.40 2.14 3.33
CA LYS A 92 8.34 1.99 4.43
C LYS A 92 8.30 0.54 4.90
N ILE A 93 9.44 -0.13 4.86
CA ILE A 93 9.62 -1.52 5.26
C ILE A 93 10.72 -1.61 6.34
N PRO A 94 10.89 -2.74 7.04
CA PRO A 94 11.97 -2.90 8.01
C PRO A 94 13.35 -2.61 7.40
N GLY A 95 13.95 -1.50 7.84
CA GLY A 95 15.31 -1.09 7.44
C GLY A 95 15.40 -0.36 6.09
N ALA A 96 14.29 -0.03 5.42
CA ALA A 96 14.34 0.72 4.17
C ALA A 96 13.04 1.47 3.82
N VAL A 97 13.18 2.45 2.94
CA VAL A 97 12.10 2.97 2.10
C VAL A 97 12.33 2.44 0.69
N VAL A 98 11.30 1.87 0.09
CA VAL A 98 11.34 1.23 -1.22
C VAL A 98 10.25 1.81 -2.11
N GLN A 99 10.55 1.92 -3.39
CA GLN A 99 9.58 2.13 -4.46
C GLN A 99 9.24 0.77 -5.05
N TYR A 100 7.95 0.53 -5.29
CA TYR A 100 7.44 -0.65 -5.95
C TYR A 100 6.60 -0.23 -7.15
N ASN A 101 6.92 -0.77 -8.31
CA ASN A 101 6.12 -0.61 -9.51
C ASN A 101 5.07 -1.72 -9.55
N ALA A 102 3.78 -1.36 -9.49
CA ALA A 102 2.70 -2.34 -9.41
C ALA A 102 2.46 -3.10 -10.72
N LYS A 103 2.85 -2.51 -11.87
CA LYS A 103 2.69 -3.08 -13.20
C LYS A 103 3.83 -4.04 -13.54
N ASP A 104 5.07 -3.56 -13.42
CA ASP A 104 6.27 -4.34 -13.76
C ASP A 104 6.69 -5.29 -12.63
N LYS A 105 6.07 -5.16 -11.45
CA LYS A 105 6.39 -5.94 -10.24
C LYS A 105 7.84 -5.80 -9.80
N THR A 106 8.47 -4.68 -10.15
CA THR A 106 9.84 -4.37 -9.80
C THR A 106 9.91 -3.53 -8.54
N SER A 107 11.01 -3.66 -7.80
CA SER A 107 11.24 -2.87 -6.60
C SER A 107 12.62 -2.22 -6.63
N ARG A 108 12.68 -0.99 -6.13
CA ARG A 108 13.91 -0.21 -5.99
C ARG A 108 14.02 0.31 -4.56
N LYS A 109 15.16 0.10 -3.93
CA LYS A 109 15.47 0.73 -2.65
C LYS A 109 15.76 2.21 -2.86
N LEU A 110 14.97 3.08 -2.21
CA LEU A 110 15.19 4.53 -2.23
C LEU A 110 16.15 4.96 -1.14
N ARG A 111 15.96 4.42 0.09
CA ARG A 111 16.78 4.79 1.25
C ARG A 111 16.89 3.67 2.27
N GLY A 112 18.06 3.51 2.89
CA GLY A 112 18.22 2.66 4.08
C GLY A 112 17.72 3.39 5.34
N LEU A 113 17.12 2.64 6.27
CA LEU A 113 16.69 3.17 7.57
C LEU A 113 17.44 2.48 8.72
N PRO A 114 17.77 3.20 9.81
CA PRO A 114 18.39 2.61 10.99
C PRO A 114 17.52 1.50 11.60
N ARG A 115 18.17 0.58 12.32
CA ARG A 115 17.47 -0.47 13.08
C ARG A 115 16.56 0.19 14.13
N GLY A 116 15.32 -0.28 14.26
CA GLY A 116 14.39 0.19 15.30
C GLY A 116 13.47 1.35 14.91
N CYS A 117 13.46 1.84 13.66
CA CYS A 117 12.42 2.77 13.21
C CYS A 117 11.04 2.09 13.29
N VAL A 118 10.35 2.29 14.41
CA VAL A 118 9.12 1.61 14.79
C VAL A 118 8.07 1.73 13.67
N TYR A 119 7.49 0.58 13.34
CA TYR A 119 6.29 0.48 12.52
C TYR A 119 5.10 1.02 13.31
N LYS A 120 4.83 2.32 13.23
CA LYS A 120 3.55 2.87 13.68
C LYS A 120 2.56 2.71 12.54
N LYS A 121 1.70 1.71 12.63
CA LYS A 121 0.47 1.69 11.83
C LYS A 121 -0.33 2.92 12.23
N PHE A 122 -0.47 3.89 11.34
CA PHE A 122 -1.35 5.04 11.57
C PHE A 122 -2.77 4.52 11.67
N ARG A 123 -3.23 4.27 12.91
CA ARG A 123 -4.61 3.97 13.20
C ARG A 123 -5.31 5.31 13.33
N TRP A 124 -5.93 5.78 12.25
CA TRP A 124 -6.92 6.84 12.33
C TRP A 124 -8.00 6.39 13.33
N ARG A 125 -7.99 6.97 14.53
CA ARG A 125 -9.13 6.89 15.44
C ARG A 125 -9.93 8.15 15.16
N CYS A 126 -11.06 8.01 14.48
CA CYS A 126 -12.07 9.05 14.60
C CYS A 126 -12.51 9.05 16.07
N ARG A 127 -12.27 10.15 16.78
CA ARG A 127 -13.03 10.43 17.99
C ARG A 127 -14.41 10.87 17.51
N THR A 128 -15.40 10.03 17.76
CA THR A 128 -16.81 10.44 17.80
C THR A 128 -17.05 11.26 19.04
#